data_AF-A0A7L4N4D4-F1
#
_entry.id   AF-A0A7L4N4D4-F1
#
_cell.length_a   1.000
_cell.length_b   1.000
_cell.length_c   1.000
_cell.angle_alpha   90.00
_cell.angle_beta   90.00
_cell.angle_gamma   90.00
#
_symmetry.space_group_name_H-M   'P 1'
#
loop_
_entity.id
_entity.type
_entity.pdbx_description
1 polymer ?
#
loop_
_entity_poly.entity_id
_entity_poly.type
_entity_poly.pdbx_seq_one_letter_code
_entity_poly.pdbx_strand_id
1 'polypeptide(L)'
;MSAELRRRIVTLKQRVVTQVNRIKALQSSIQDQVVEMKRLEVDIDIKIRACKGSCARSFDYQVDKESYDNIQKQLTQANSIDLHPELQTTTLSTLKMRPLKDSNVPDHFKHKPMPEMQALNVINNIKQMQAVLERPETNPNPNPPRGDSMYHT
;
A
#
# COMPACT_ATOMS: atom_id res chain seq x y z
N MET A 1 2.79 13.08 18.76
CA MET A 1 1.55 12.93 17.96
C MET A 1 1.78 12.42 16.54
N SER A 2 2.76 12.92 15.77
CA SER A 2 3.00 12.50 14.37
C SER A 2 3.33 11.00 14.16
N ALA A 3 4.06 10.36 15.09
CA ALA A 3 4.46 8.94 14.95
C ALA A 3 3.29 7.94 15.09
N GLU A 4 2.34 8.22 15.99
CA GLU A 4 1.18 7.34 16.22
C GLU A 4 0.23 7.36 15.02
N LEU A 5 -0.03 8.53 14.45
CA LEU A 5 -0.83 8.67 13.24
C LEU A 5 -0.23 7.88 12.07
N ARG A 6 1.09 7.94 11.89
CA ARG A 6 1.79 7.17 10.85
C ARG A 6 1.65 5.67 11.05
N ARG A 7 1.82 5.16 12.28
CA ARG A 7 1.62 3.74 12.59
C ARG A 7 0.21 3.29 12.23
N ARG A 8 -0.81 4.08 12.58
CA ARG A 8 -2.21 3.79 12.22
C ARG A 8 -2.44 3.81 10.71
N ILE A 9 -1.88 4.79 9.99
CA ILE A 9 -1.98 4.85 8.52
C ILE A 9 -1.33 3.62 7.89
N VAL A 10 -0.10 3.25 8.27
CA VAL A 10 0.57 2.06 7.70
C VAL A 10 -0.23 0.78 7.99
N THR A 11 -0.74 0.63 9.22
CA THR A 11 -1.57 -0.52 9.58
C THR A 11 -2.85 -0.58 8.75
N LEU A 12 -3.51 0.56 8.55
CA LEU A 12 -4.72 0.64 7.73
C LEU A 12 -4.42 0.32 6.27
N LYS A 13 -3.34 0.87 5.71
CA LYS A 13 -2.89 0.59 4.35
C LYS A 13 -2.67 -0.91 4.12
N GLN A 14 -1.97 -1.57 5.05
CA GLN A 14 -1.74 -3.02 4.98
C GLN A 14 -3.06 -3.79 4.97
N ARG A 15 -4.00 -3.44 5.86
CA ARG A 15 -5.32 -4.10 5.92
C ARG A 15 -6.13 -3.89 4.64
N VAL A 16 -6.10 -2.68 4.07
CA VAL A 16 -6.78 -2.37 2.80
C VAL A 16 -6.23 -3.23 1.67
N VAL A 17 -4.91 -3.33 1.52
CA VAL A 17 -4.28 -4.19 0.49
C VAL A 17 -4.70 -5.65 0.65
N THR A 18 -4.67 -6.18 1.88
CA THR A 18 -5.12 -7.56 2.14
C THR A 18 -6.59 -7.77 1.75
N GLN A 19 -7.47 -6.83 2.08
CA GLN A 19 -8.90 -6.94 1.75
C GLN A 19 -9.16 -6.83 0.25
N VAL A 20 -8.46 -5.93 -0.45
CA VAL A 20 -8.56 -5.80 -1.92
C VAL A 20 -8.11 -7.09 -2.61
N ASN A 21 -6.98 -7.67 -2.19
CA ASN A 21 -6.50 -8.94 -2.74
C ASN A 21 -7.50 -10.08 -2.50
N ARG A 22 -8.11 -10.13 -1.32
CA ARG A 22 -9.15 -11.11 -1.01
C ARG A 22 -10.39 -10.93 -1.89
N ILE A 23 -10.83 -9.69 -2.12
CA ILE A 23 -11.98 -9.39 -2.99
C ILE A 23 -11.69 -9.84 -4.42
N LYS A 24 -10.51 -9.53 -4.97
CA LYS A 24 -10.11 -9.96 -6.32
C LYS A 24 -10.09 -11.48 -6.47
N ALA A 25 -9.57 -12.20 -5.47
CA ALA A 25 -9.57 -13.66 -5.49
C ALA A 25 -10.99 -14.24 -5.48
N LEU A 26 -11.89 -13.66 -4.67
CA LEU A 26 -13.29 -14.06 -4.64
C LEU A 26 -14.01 -13.76 -5.96
N GLN A 27 -13.77 -12.59 -6.56
CA GLN A 27 -14.35 -12.22 -7.86
C GLN A 27 -13.96 -13.23 -8.96
N SER A 28 -12.69 -13.62 -9.03
CA SER A 28 -12.22 -14.63 -9.98
C SER A 28 -12.89 -15.98 -9.73
N SER A 29 -12.93 -16.43 -8.47
CA SER A 29 -13.55 -17.71 -8.11
C SER A 29 -15.04 -17.76 -8.44
N ILE A 30 -15.77 -16.66 -8.19
CA ILE A 30 -17.20 -16.58 -8.50
C ILE A 30 -17.41 -16.56 -10.02
N GLN A 31 -16.57 -15.86 -10.77
CA GLN A 31 -16.64 -15.84 -12.22
C GLN A 31 -16.49 -17.24 -12.82
N ASP A 32 -15.49 -18.00 -12.36
CA ASP A 32 -15.29 -19.38 -12.81
C ASP A 32 -16.49 -20.27 -12.45
N GLN A 33 -17.02 -20.12 -11.23
CA GLN A 33 -18.19 -20.87 -10.77
C GLN A 33 -19.43 -20.58 -11.61
N VAL A 34 -19.69 -19.32 -11.98
CA VAL A 34 -20.86 -18.95 -12.80
C VAL A 34 -20.78 -19.59 -14.19
N VAL A 35 -19.59 -19.67 -14.77
CA VAL A 35 -19.38 -20.33 -16.07
C VAL A 35 -19.63 -21.84 -15.96
N GLU A 36 -19.14 -22.48 -14.91
CA GLU A 36 -19.37 -23.90 -14.66
C GLU A 36 -20.86 -24.20 -14.44
N MET A 37 -21.53 -23.40 -13.61
CA MET A 37 -22.96 -23.52 -13.34
C MET A 37 -23.79 -23.41 -14.61
N LYS A 38 -23.52 -22.43 -15.48
CA LYS A 38 -24.21 -22.27 -16.77
C LYS A 38 -24.06 -23.52 -17.66
N ARG A 39 -22.87 -24.10 -17.71
CA ARG A 39 -22.62 -25.34 -18.49
C ARG A 39 -23.34 -26.53 -17.90
N LEU A 40 -23.26 -26.68 -16.58
CA LEU A 40 -23.89 -27.78 -15.86
C LEU A 40 -25.41 -27.73 -15.99
N GLU A 41 -26.02 -26.56 -15.93
CA GLU A 41 -27.46 -26.41 -16.10
C GLU A 41 -27.93 -26.82 -17.51
N VAL A 42 -27.18 -26.43 -18.55
CA VAL A 42 -27.47 -26.87 -19.93
C VAL A 42 -27.32 -28.38 -20.08
N ASP A 43 -26.29 -28.97 -19.47
CA ASP A 43 -26.10 -30.42 -19.45
C ASP A 43 -27.26 -31.14 -18.74
N ILE A 44 -27.72 -30.62 -17.60
CA ILE A 44 -28.88 -31.13 -16.86
C ILE A 44 -30.15 -31.03 -17.71
N ASP A 45 -30.40 -29.90 -18.38
CA ASP A 45 -31.55 -29.74 -19.29
C ASP A 45 -31.56 -30.80 -20.39
N ILE A 46 -30.40 -31.06 -21.01
CA ILE A 46 -30.26 -32.10 -22.04
C ILE A 46 -30.54 -33.47 -21.43
N LYS A 47 -29.99 -33.78 -20.25
CA LYS A 47 -30.21 -35.07 -19.56
C LYS A 47 -31.68 -35.28 -19.19
N ILE A 48 -32.37 -34.24 -18.72
CA ILE A 48 -33.80 -34.29 -18.43
C ILE A 48 -34.59 -34.57 -19.72
N ARG A 49 -34.29 -33.86 -20.81
CA ARG A 49 -34.96 -34.04 -22.11
C ARG A 49 -34.73 -35.44 -22.67
N ALA A 50 -33.54 -36.00 -22.52
CA ALA A 50 -33.22 -37.36 -22.97
C ALA A 50 -34.07 -38.44 -22.25
N CYS A 51 -34.45 -38.22 -20.98
CA CYS A 51 -35.31 -39.13 -20.20
C CYS A 51 -36.70 -39.31 -20.84
N LYS A 52 -37.17 -38.37 -21.67
CA LYS A 52 -38.52 -38.41 -22.27
C LYS A 52 -38.81 -39.70 -23.07
N GLY A 53 -37.78 -40.34 -23.63
CA GLY A 53 -37.90 -41.62 -24.35
C GLY A 53 -37.70 -42.88 -23.51
N SER A 54 -37.26 -42.74 -22.25
CA SER A 54 -36.90 -43.87 -21.38
C SER A 54 -37.70 -43.91 -20.08
N CYS A 55 -38.35 -42.82 -19.72
CA CYS A 55 -39.00 -42.61 -18.43
C CYS A 55 -40.53 -42.49 -18.61
N ALA A 56 -41.31 -42.99 -17.65
CA ALA A 56 -42.78 -42.98 -17.72
C ALA A 56 -43.38 -41.56 -17.75
N ARG A 57 -42.65 -40.56 -17.26
CA ARG A 57 -43.02 -39.13 -17.26
C ARG A 57 -41.82 -38.29 -17.64
N SER A 58 -42.06 -37.19 -18.34
CA SER A 58 -41.05 -36.16 -18.65
C SER A 58 -41.28 -34.91 -17.81
N PHE A 59 -40.19 -34.18 -17.57
CA PHE A 59 -40.23 -32.87 -16.92
C PHE A 59 -39.75 -31.82 -17.92
N ASP A 60 -40.56 -30.78 -18.16
CA ASP A 60 -40.20 -29.70 -19.07
C ASP A 60 -39.46 -28.62 -18.29
N TYR A 61 -38.14 -28.80 -18.18
CA TYR A 61 -37.22 -27.79 -17.65
C TYR A 61 -36.86 -26.77 -18.75
N GLN A 62 -36.62 -25.51 -18.36
CA GLN A 62 -36.14 -24.47 -19.24
C GLN A 62 -34.98 -23.74 -18.58
N VAL A 63 -33.86 -23.63 -19.31
CA VAL A 63 -32.66 -22.93 -18.85
C VAL A 63 -32.89 -21.42 -18.90
N ASP A 64 -32.66 -20.74 -17.77
CA ASP A 64 -32.71 -19.28 -17.70
C ASP A 64 -31.38 -18.67 -18.15
N LYS A 65 -31.25 -18.44 -19.45
CA LYS A 65 -30.05 -17.86 -20.05
C LYS A 65 -29.83 -16.39 -19.65
N GLU A 66 -30.92 -15.64 -19.47
CA GLU A 66 -30.86 -14.20 -19.24
C GLU A 66 -30.30 -13.89 -17.86
N SER A 67 -30.68 -14.68 -16.85
CA SER A 67 -30.15 -14.55 -15.48
C SER A 67 -28.63 -14.71 -15.44
N TYR A 68 -28.07 -15.72 -16.11
CA TYR A 68 -26.61 -15.90 -16.20
C TYR A 68 -25.91 -14.72 -16.88
N ASP A 69 -26.50 -14.18 -17.95
CA ASP A 69 -25.93 -13.04 -18.66
C ASP A 69 -25.97 -11.77 -17.79
N ASN A 70 -27.02 -11.60 -16.98
CA ASN A 70 -27.13 -10.51 -16.02
C ASN A 70 -26.10 -10.64 -14.88
N ILE A 71 -25.92 -11.84 -14.32
CA ILE A 71 -24.88 -12.13 -13.32
C ILE A 71 -23.50 -11.81 -13.90
N GLN A 72 -23.22 -12.25 -15.13
CA GLN A 72 -21.94 -11.99 -15.79
C GLN A 72 -21.70 -10.49 -15.99
N LYS A 73 -22.72 -9.71 -16.37
CA LYS A 73 -22.61 -8.24 -16.49
C LYS A 73 -22.28 -7.60 -15.14
N GLN A 74 -22.95 -8.02 -14.07
CA GLN A 74 -22.69 -7.51 -12.72
C GLN A 74 -21.27 -7.84 -12.24
N LEU A 75 -20.76 -9.04 -12.51
CA LEU A 75 -19.38 -9.42 -12.19
C LEU A 75 -18.36 -8.59 -12.98
N THR A 76 -18.59 -8.39 -14.28
CA THR A 76 -17.72 -7.56 -15.11
C THR A 76 -17.72 -6.10 -14.62
N GLN A 77 -18.88 -5.57 -14.22
CA GLN A 77 -19.00 -4.24 -13.63
C GLN A 77 -18.27 -4.16 -12.28
N ALA A 78 -18.36 -5.18 -11.43
CA ALA A 78 -17.63 -5.20 -10.16
C ALA A 78 -16.11 -5.27 -10.35
N ASN A 79 -15.65 -5.94 -11.40
CA ASN A 79 -14.24 -6.04 -11.76
C ASN A 79 -13.66 -4.76 -12.39
N SER A 80 -14.49 -3.90 -12.97
CA SER A 80 -14.05 -2.62 -13.54
C SER A 80 -13.86 -1.52 -12.49
N ILE A 81 -14.33 -1.74 -11.26
CA ILE A 81 -14.09 -0.82 -10.15
C ILE A 81 -12.61 -0.89 -9.79
N ASP A 82 -11.91 0.23 -9.94
CA ASP A 82 -10.52 0.30 -9.55
C ASP A 82 -10.40 0.29 -8.02
N LEU A 83 -10.05 -0.87 -7.48
CA LEU A 83 -9.73 -1.06 -6.08
C LEU A 83 -8.25 -0.81 -5.79
N HIS A 84 -7.44 -0.37 -6.78
CA HIS A 84 -6.06 0.02 -6.49
C HIS A 84 -6.08 1.21 -5.56
N PRO A 85 -5.59 1.04 -4.33
CA PRO A 85 -5.27 2.22 -3.58
C PRO A 85 -3.98 2.70 -4.23
N GLU A 86 -3.99 3.90 -4.81
CA GLU A 86 -2.78 4.59 -5.32
C GLU A 86 -1.86 4.89 -4.13
N LEU A 87 -1.28 3.81 -3.61
CA LEU A 87 -0.44 3.73 -2.46
C LEU A 87 0.93 4.02 -2.97
N GLN A 88 1.22 5.30 -3.16
CA GLN A 88 2.59 5.73 -3.13
C GLN A 88 3.20 5.14 -1.85
N THR A 89 4.14 4.22 -2.06
CA THR A 89 5.01 3.61 -1.06
C THR A 89 6.05 4.61 -0.55
N THR A 90 5.83 5.91 -0.79
CA THR A 90 6.61 7.00 -0.23
C THR A 90 6.38 7.01 1.27
N THR A 91 7.12 6.14 1.93
CA THR A 91 7.41 6.16 3.34
C THR A 91 7.83 7.58 3.70
N LEU A 92 6.91 8.31 4.32
CA LEU A 92 7.06 9.75 4.57
C LEU A 92 8.30 9.99 5.45
N SER A 93 9.34 10.58 4.85
CA SER A 93 10.57 10.94 5.55
C SER A 93 10.26 11.84 6.74
N THR A 94 10.92 11.61 7.87
CA THR A 94 10.70 12.42 9.07
C THR A 94 11.76 13.49 9.14
N LEU A 95 11.37 14.74 8.94
CA LEU A 95 12.23 15.87 9.27
C LEU A 95 12.30 15.99 10.80
N LYS A 96 13.46 15.67 11.40
CA LYS A 96 13.72 15.93 12.81
C LYS A 96 14.57 17.19 12.95
N MET A 97 14.06 18.13 13.75
CA MET A 97 14.81 19.31 14.15
C MET A 97 15.46 19.04 15.51
N ARG A 98 16.77 19.17 15.61
CA ARG A 98 17.53 19.05 16.86
C ARG A 98 18.32 20.34 17.11
N PRO A 99 18.38 20.87 18.34
CA PRO A 99 19.28 21.97 18.66
C PRO A 99 20.73 21.53 18.40
N LEU A 100 21.51 22.34 17.69
CA LEU A 100 22.93 22.06 17.44
C LEU A 100 23.65 22.13 18.79
N LYS A 101 24.21 21.00 19.26
CA LYS A 101 24.73 20.91 20.63
C LYS A 101 26.01 21.68 20.86
N ASP A 102 26.77 22.00 19.81
CA ASP A 102 28.01 22.75 19.94
C ASP A 102 28.17 23.69 18.75
N SER A 103 28.44 24.96 19.05
CA SER A 103 28.86 25.93 18.04
C SER A 103 30.15 25.40 17.42
N ASN A 104 30.11 25.02 16.14
CA ASN A 104 31.25 24.51 15.38
C ASN A 104 32.35 25.57 15.16
N VAL A 105 32.26 26.72 15.85
CA VAL A 105 33.18 27.83 15.80
C VAL A 105 34.00 27.79 17.10
N PRO A 106 35.31 27.49 17.02
CA PRO A 106 36.21 27.59 18.16
C PRO A 106 36.10 28.96 18.84
N ASP A 107 36.11 28.98 20.17
CA ASP A 107 35.75 30.16 20.97
C ASP A 107 36.60 31.40 20.67
N HIS A 108 37.84 31.19 20.18
CA HIS A 108 38.76 32.27 19.80
C HIS A 108 38.36 33.05 18.54
N PHE A 109 37.43 32.54 17.73
CA PHE A 109 36.87 33.27 16.58
C PHE A 109 35.61 34.09 16.93
N LYS A 110 35.06 33.95 18.14
CA LYS A 110 33.88 34.71 18.57
C LYS A 110 34.31 36.08 19.07
N HIS A 111 33.99 37.13 18.31
CA HIS A 111 34.26 38.50 18.74
C HIS A 111 33.27 38.91 19.83
N LYS A 112 33.79 39.53 20.90
CA LYS A 112 32.98 40.09 21.98
C LYS A 112 32.14 41.24 21.40
N PRO A 113 30.80 41.23 21.52
CA PRO A 113 29.99 42.31 20.99
C PRO A 113 30.38 43.65 21.65
N MET A 114 30.51 44.71 20.84
CA MET A 114 30.77 46.05 21.37
C MET A 114 29.67 46.46 22.36
N PRO A 115 29.99 47.29 23.36
CA PRO A 115 29.05 47.70 24.42
C PRO A 115 27.72 48.26 23.89
N GLU A 116 27.74 48.93 22.74
CA GLU A 116 26.59 49.58 22.11
C GLU A 116 25.58 48.59 21.49
N MET A 117 26.01 47.36 21.18
CA MET A 117 25.15 46.30 20.61
C MET A 117 24.47 45.42 21.65
N GLN A 118 24.79 45.59 22.93
CA GLN A 118 24.17 44.81 24.03
C GLN A 118 22.67 45.11 24.18
N ALA A 119 22.21 46.26 23.70
CA ALA A 119 20.79 46.61 23.65
C ALA A 119 20.01 45.76 22.62
N LEU A 120 20.68 45.19 21.59
CA LEU A 120 20.11 44.22 20.65
C LEU A 120 20.36 42.77 21.11
N ASN A 121 20.05 42.47 22.37
CA ASN A 121 20.07 41.11 22.95
C ASN A 121 19.21 40.07 22.20
N VAL A 122 18.53 40.48 21.13
CA VAL A 122 17.78 39.63 20.20
C VAL A 122 18.68 38.58 19.54
N ILE A 123 19.94 38.91 19.23
CA ILE A 123 20.86 38.00 18.51
C ILE A 123 21.39 36.87 19.40
N ASN A 124 21.55 37.11 20.71
CA ASN A 124 22.03 36.09 21.67
C ASN A 124 21.01 34.95 21.90
N ASN A 125 19.75 35.15 21.55
CA ASN A 125 18.69 34.16 21.70
C ASN A 125 18.48 33.29 20.45
N ILE A 126 19.24 33.51 19.37
CA ILE A 126 19.13 32.74 18.13
C ILE A 126 19.78 31.37 18.34
N LYS A 127 18.95 30.33 18.54
CA LYS A 127 19.41 28.94 18.63
C LYS A 127 19.58 28.36 17.22
N GLN A 128 20.77 27.88 16.90
CA GLN A 128 21.01 27.12 15.67
C GLN A 128 20.32 25.76 15.77
N MET A 129 19.54 25.40 14.73
CA MET A 129 18.82 24.14 14.65
C MET A 129 19.40 23.31 13.50
N GLN A 130 19.69 22.05 13.76
CA GLN A 130 20.05 21.08 12.73
C GLN A 130 18.80 20.34 12.27
N ALA A 131 18.53 20.39 10.97
CA ALA A 131 17.48 19.63 10.32
C ALA A 131 18.07 18.33 9.76
N VAL A 132 17.63 17.19 10.28
CA VAL A 132 18.03 15.86 9.78
C VAL A 132 16.81 15.16 9.20
N LEU A 133 16.91 14.77 7.93
CA LEU A 133 15.88 13.98 7.25
C LEU A 133 16.16 12.50 7.51
N GLU A 134 15.44 11.90 8.44
CA GLU A 134 15.52 10.44 8.65
C GLU A 134 14.76 9.76 7.51
N ARG A 135 15.52 9.02 6.70
CA ARG A 135 14.96 8.11 5.70
C ARG A 135 14.51 6.83 6.41
N PRO A 136 13.38 6.26 6.01
CA PRO A 136 12.91 4.99 6.55
C PRO A 136 13.87 3.86 6.13
N GLU A 137 14.38 3.15 7.12
CA GLU A 137 15.30 2.02 6.97
C GLU A 137 14.62 0.89 6.18
N THR A 138 15.03 0.68 4.93
CA THR A 138 14.84 -0.60 4.25
C THR A 138 15.89 -1.53 4.82
N ASN A 139 15.51 -2.46 5.70
CA ASN A 139 16.38 -3.53 6.23
C ASN A 139 17.26 -4.16 5.13
N PRO A 140 18.60 -4.19 5.31
CA PRO A 140 19.42 -5.27 4.77
C PRO A 140 20.23 -5.91 5.91
N ASN A 141 20.11 -7.23 6.06
CA ASN A 141 20.96 -8.04 6.96
C ASN A 141 22.47 -7.93 6.57
N PRO A 142 23.44 -8.39 7.40
CA PRO A 142 24.67 -7.66 7.67
C PRO A 142 25.93 -8.34 7.11
N ASN A 143 27.06 -7.62 7.21
CA ASN A 143 28.47 -8.06 7.12
C ASN A 143 29.20 -7.73 5.78
N PRO A 144 30.53 -7.49 5.82
CA PRO A 144 31.21 -6.39 6.52
C PRO A 144 32.26 -5.69 5.59
N PRO A 145 32.90 -4.59 6.01
CA PRO A 145 33.83 -3.84 5.17
C PRO A 145 35.22 -4.47 5.18
N ARG A 146 35.87 -4.60 4.02
CA ARG A 146 37.30 -4.96 3.95
C ARG A 146 37.95 -4.48 2.66
N GLY A 147 38.95 -3.62 2.80
CA GLY A 147 39.97 -3.39 1.77
C GLY A 147 40.46 -1.96 1.66
N ASP A 148 41.24 -1.50 2.64
CA ASP A 148 42.33 -0.56 2.36
C ASP A 148 43.31 -1.23 1.39
N SER A 149 43.74 -0.52 0.33
CA SER A 149 45.10 -0.65 -0.20
C SER A 149 45.49 0.59 -1.00
N MET A 150 46.57 1.21 -0.52
CA MET A 150 47.48 2.08 -1.27
C MET A 150 47.82 1.47 -2.64
N TYR A 151 48.07 2.30 -3.66
CA TYR A 151 49.39 2.55 -4.26
C TYR A 151 49.35 3.70 -5.28
N HIS A 152 50.44 4.45 -5.27
CA HIS A 152 50.92 5.45 -6.23
C HIS A 152 50.62 5.18 -7.72
N THR A 153 50.35 6.23 -8.51
CA THR A 153 51.37 7.05 -9.21
C THR A 153 50.73 8.34 -9.70
#